data_AF-B4NLG3-F1
#
_entry.id   AF-B4NLG3-F1
#
_cell.length_a   1.000
_cell.length_b   1.000
_cell.length_c   1.000
_cell.angle_alpha   90.00
_cell.angle_beta   90.00
_cell.angle_gamma   90.00
#
_symmetry.space_group_name_H-M   'P 1'
#
loop_
_entity.id
_entity.type
_entity.pdbx_description
1 polymer ?
#
loop_
_entity_poly.entity_id
_entity_poly.type
_entity_poly.pdbx_seq_one_letter_code
_entity_poly.pdbx_strand_id
1 'polypeptide(L)'
;MLGKRDVVNRSMELSLENPMWRGADLEVPISKELKDLKHAEFIEKKRRQQLRTDCEELRQLAEHLRLAAITKDLCEQRAELQKSRLEAEKDKAKSHQLAETERLRFLAEEQKKEVALKEQQKKLRDCLALQMEQTQQRRKKECVETVADRELRMALQLQIEEEDRALQYHLEQEKIRKRRDMNRLIEEKKTYKEFKNKEEEVELKKALRTQTQMDERKQRLDHERLEVRRKHEEITTQLGYQLYKLDSEKRQRENVLLDLLESEYKAKDDERFRHQLQQEEMDRIRVKKDLERYRAEVLQRNKEQMEMRRQELAAEQELLLTINPDAIEKEQELAEQQRRRDHGNILLSMIKENQRKRANAMAENVQFFSMKDKADKELQERIQRERLEMLDTHADTLAYLPNHVLSKADREHFGIKGKRLNGDV
;
A
#
# COMPACT_ATOMS: atom_id res chain seq x y z
N MET A 1 46.93 -83.64 -119.38
CA MET A 1 47.80 -83.46 -120.57
C MET A 1 47.53 -84.63 -121.49
N LEU A 2 46.89 -84.38 -122.63
CA LEU A 2 47.57 -84.03 -123.89
C LEU A 2 48.45 -85.18 -124.39
N GLY A 3 48.23 -85.56 -125.64
CA GLY A 3 49.17 -86.34 -126.43
C GLY A 3 48.74 -87.80 -126.50
N LYS A 4 47.79 -88.17 -127.36
CA LYS A 4 47.88 -88.20 -128.83
C LYS A 4 48.99 -89.12 -129.32
N ARG A 5 48.65 -89.69 -130.47
CA ARG A 5 49.52 -90.18 -131.54
C ARG A 5 49.76 -91.67 -131.49
N ASP A 6 49.66 -92.40 -132.57
CA ASP A 6 49.30 -92.08 -133.95
C ASP A 6 49.26 -93.48 -134.60
N VAL A 7 48.23 -93.77 -135.40
CA VAL A 7 48.30 -93.57 -136.84
C VAL A 7 49.36 -94.52 -137.44
N VAL A 8 48.98 -95.68 -138.02
CA VAL A 8 48.22 -95.84 -139.29
C VAL A 8 49.18 -96.14 -140.44
N ASN A 9 48.59 -96.73 -141.49
CA ASN A 9 49.00 -96.70 -142.89
C ASN A 9 50.02 -97.75 -143.30
N ARG A 10 49.66 -98.68 -144.19
CA ARG A 10 49.35 -98.55 -145.64
C ARG A 10 50.47 -99.33 -146.33
N SER A 11 50.34 -99.90 -147.50
CA SER A 11 49.31 -99.99 -148.52
C SER A 11 49.92 -100.88 -149.60
N MET A 12 49.25 -100.90 -150.75
CA MET A 12 49.84 -101.10 -152.07
C MET A 12 49.95 -102.56 -152.49
N GLU A 13 49.02 -103.04 -153.31
CA GLU A 13 48.67 -102.63 -154.70
C GLU A 13 49.28 -103.66 -155.65
N LEU A 14 48.42 -104.35 -156.40
CA LEU A 14 48.35 -104.31 -157.87
C LEU A 14 49.41 -105.26 -158.49
N SER A 15 49.21 -105.89 -159.64
CA SER A 15 48.34 -105.55 -160.76
C SER A 15 48.15 -106.80 -161.62
N LEU A 16 47.05 -106.79 -162.36
CA LEU A 16 46.82 -107.56 -163.57
C LEU A 16 47.64 -107.00 -164.76
N GLU A 17 47.88 -107.89 -165.74
CA GLU A 17 47.99 -107.71 -167.20
C GLU A 17 49.33 -107.54 -167.97
N ASN A 18 49.52 -108.55 -168.85
CA ASN A 18 50.04 -108.57 -170.25
C ASN A 18 51.53 -108.31 -170.57
N PRO A 19 52.13 -108.81 -171.68
CA PRO A 19 51.57 -109.58 -172.82
C PRO A 19 52.41 -110.81 -173.32
N MET A 20 51.80 -111.60 -174.22
CA MET A 20 52.38 -112.43 -175.29
C MET A 20 53.86 -112.88 -175.29
N TRP A 21 54.29 -114.14 -175.26
CA TRP A 21 53.83 -115.49 -174.81
C TRP A 21 55.02 -116.40 -175.21
N ARG A 22 56.15 -116.41 -174.49
CA ARG A 22 57.46 -117.03 -174.87
C ARG A 22 58.60 -116.44 -173.99
N GLY A 23 59.60 -117.12 -173.43
CA GLY A 23 59.84 -118.55 -173.18
C GLY A 23 59.83 -118.82 -171.68
N ALA A 24 59.00 -119.77 -171.29
CA ALA A 24 58.59 -120.10 -169.93
C ALA A 24 59.63 -120.96 -169.17
N ASP A 25 60.92 -120.65 -169.31
CA ASP A 25 61.97 -121.60 -168.92
C ASP A 25 62.89 -121.15 -167.77
N LEU A 26 62.65 -119.98 -167.15
CA LEU A 26 63.50 -119.47 -166.06
C LEU A 26 62.79 -118.99 -164.77
N GLU A 27 61.46 -118.80 -164.75
CA GLU A 27 60.71 -118.40 -163.53
C GLU A 27 60.13 -119.59 -162.72
N VAL A 28 59.99 -120.77 -163.33
CA VAL A 28 59.54 -122.00 -162.67
C VAL A 28 60.56 -122.58 -161.65
N PRO A 29 61.89 -122.47 -161.80
CA PRO A 29 62.82 -122.96 -160.77
C PRO A 29 62.84 -122.10 -159.50
N ILE A 30 62.87 -120.76 -159.61
CA ILE A 30 62.99 -119.85 -158.45
C ILE A 30 61.73 -119.87 -157.55
N SER A 31 60.54 -119.96 -158.16
CA SER A 31 59.27 -120.03 -157.42
C SER A 31 59.04 -121.39 -156.73
N LYS A 32 59.69 -122.46 -157.21
CA LYS A 32 59.77 -123.74 -156.49
C LYS A 32 60.72 -123.63 -155.30
N GLU A 33 61.90 -123.06 -155.46
CA GLU A 33 62.88 -122.88 -154.38
C GLU A 33 62.33 -122.05 -153.19
N LEU A 34 61.59 -120.96 -153.44
CA LEU A 34 60.97 -120.15 -152.38
C LEU A 34 59.83 -120.88 -151.64
N LYS A 35 59.05 -121.70 -152.34
CA LYS A 35 58.02 -122.53 -151.73
C LYS A 35 58.66 -123.60 -150.86
N ASP A 36 59.76 -124.19 -151.31
CA ASP A 36 60.51 -125.19 -150.56
C ASP A 36 61.15 -124.57 -149.30
N LEU A 37 61.67 -123.33 -149.38
CA LEU A 37 62.17 -122.59 -148.21
C LEU A 37 61.07 -122.27 -147.20
N LYS A 38 59.91 -121.75 -147.63
CA LYS A 38 58.78 -121.50 -146.69
C LYS A 38 58.20 -122.78 -146.13
N HIS A 39 58.17 -123.85 -146.93
CA HIS A 39 57.75 -125.15 -146.45
C HIS A 39 58.73 -125.68 -145.40
N ALA A 40 60.04 -125.52 -145.62
CA ALA A 40 61.06 -125.82 -144.64
C ALA A 40 60.92 -124.99 -143.36
N GLU A 41 60.72 -123.66 -143.44
CA GLU A 41 60.46 -122.81 -142.25
C GLU A 41 59.20 -123.20 -141.50
N PHE A 42 58.12 -123.55 -142.21
CA PHE A 42 56.88 -124.00 -141.60
C PHE A 42 57.08 -125.34 -140.90
N ILE A 43 57.75 -126.29 -141.55
CA ILE A 43 58.14 -127.57 -140.95
C ILE A 43 59.02 -127.33 -139.72
N GLU A 44 59.97 -126.40 -139.79
CA GLU A 44 60.89 -126.09 -138.70
C GLU A 44 60.17 -125.39 -137.53
N LYS A 45 59.23 -124.48 -137.80
CA LYS A 45 58.32 -123.91 -136.77
C LYS A 45 57.41 -124.96 -136.16
N LYS A 46 56.81 -125.84 -136.97
CA LYS A 46 56.00 -126.96 -136.47
C LYS A 46 56.86 -127.91 -135.64
N ARG A 47 58.09 -128.20 -136.06
CA ARG A 47 59.06 -128.99 -135.31
C ARG A 47 59.42 -128.30 -134.00
N ARG A 48 59.64 -126.99 -133.97
CA ARG A 48 59.87 -126.23 -132.71
C ARG A 48 58.66 -126.23 -131.80
N GLN A 49 57.44 -126.12 -132.34
CA GLN A 49 56.21 -126.22 -131.56
C GLN A 49 56.02 -127.63 -131.00
N GLN A 50 56.23 -128.66 -131.83
CA GLN A 50 56.25 -130.06 -131.42
C GLN A 50 57.33 -130.31 -130.37
N LEU A 51 58.54 -129.77 -130.51
CA LEU A 51 59.57 -129.87 -129.47
C LEU A 51 59.14 -129.18 -128.17
N ARG A 52 58.48 -128.02 -128.23
CA ARG A 52 57.93 -127.37 -127.03
C ARG A 52 56.79 -128.16 -126.38
N THR A 53 56.02 -128.93 -127.15
CA THR A 53 54.94 -129.76 -126.62
C THR A 53 55.44 -131.13 -126.15
N ASP A 54 56.41 -131.73 -126.84
CA ASP A 54 56.81 -133.13 -126.65
C ASP A 54 58.04 -133.24 -125.73
N CYS A 55 58.92 -132.23 -125.68
CA CYS A 55 60.01 -132.19 -124.70
C CYS A 55 59.50 -131.69 -123.35
N GLU A 56 59.57 -132.55 -122.34
CA GLU A 56 59.18 -132.24 -120.97
C GLU A 56 60.02 -131.12 -120.34
N GLU A 57 61.31 -131.04 -120.64
CA GLU A 57 62.24 -130.02 -120.09
C GLU A 57 61.78 -128.58 -120.41
N LEU A 58 61.29 -128.32 -121.62
CA LEU A 58 60.79 -127.01 -122.02
C LEU A 58 59.48 -126.65 -121.31
N ARG A 59 58.66 -127.66 -121.00
CA ARG A 59 57.42 -127.47 -120.24
C ARG A 59 57.71 -127.12 -118.79
N GLN A 60 58.67 -127.82 -118.17
CA GLN A 60 59.16 -127.52 -116.82
C GLN A 60 59.77 -126.12 -116.75
N LEU A 61 60.60 -125.71 -117.72
CA LEU A 61 61.18 -124.37 -117.75
C LEU A 61 60.09 -123.27 -117.84
N ALA A 62 59.05 -123.48 -118.65
CA ALA A 62 57.93 -122.55 -118.76
C ALA A 62 57.13 -122.43 -117.45
N GLU A 63 56.94 -123.54 -116.72
CA GLU A 63 56.34 -123.54 -115.38
C GLU A 63 57.23 -122.81 -114.37
N HIS A 64 58.55 -123.03 -114.40
CA HIS A 64 59.49 -122.27 -113.55
C HIS A 64 59.44 -120.77 -113.81
N LEU A 65 59.32 -120.33 -115.07
CA LEU A 65 59.17 -118.91 -115.39
C LEU A 65 57.84 -118.33 -114.88
N ARG A 66 56.73 -119.08 -114.95
CA ARG A 66 55.45 -118.67 -114.36
C ARG A 66 55.53 -118.56 -112.84
N LEU A 67 56.15 -119.54 -112.18
CA LEU A 67 56.38 -119.50 -110.73
C LEU A 67 57.26 -118.31 -110.34
N ALA A 68 58.32 -118.02 -111.10
CA ALA A 68 59.20 -116.88 -110.85
C ALA A 68 58.43 -115.54 -110.94
N ALA A 69 57.54 -115.38 -111.92
CA ALA A 69 56.70 -114.20 -112.05
C ALA A 69 55.74 -114.05 -110.84
N ILE A 70 55.05 -115.12 -110.44
CA ILE A 70 54.16 -115.11 -109.26
C ILE A 70 54.95 -114.77 -107.99
N THR A 71 56.16 -115.34 -107.81
CA THR A 71 56.99 -115.02 -106.65
C THR A 71 57.44 -113.56 -106.62
N LYS A 72 57.68 -112.94 -107.79
CA LYS A 72 58.01 -111.51 -107.86
C LYS A 72 56.83 -110.66 -107.41
N ASP A 73 55.62 -110.94 -107.90
CA ASP A 73 54.41 -110.20 -107.53
C ASP A 73 54.10 -110.35 -106.03
N LEU A 74 54.26 -111.55 -105.47
CA LEU A 74 54.09 -111.78 -104.03
C LEU A 74 55.13 -111.02 -103.19
N CYS A 75 56.38 -110.92 -103.67
CA CYS A 75 57.42 -110.12 -103.01
C CYS A 75 57.07 -108.62 -103.04
N GLU A 76 56.57 -108.10 -104.15
CA GLU A 76 56.14 -106.69 -104.29
C GLU A 76 54.95 -106.39 -103.36
N GLN A 77 53.92 -107.24 -103.33
CA GLN A 77 52.78 -107.12 -102.41
C GLN A 77 53.20 -107.15 -100.94
N ARG A 78 54.16 -108.01 -100.58
CA ARG A 78 54.72 -108.04 -99.21
C ARG A 78 55.44 -106.73 -98.85
N ALA A 79 56.20 -106.17 -99.79
CA ALA A 79 56.89 -104.90 -99.57
C ALA A 79 55.92 -103.73 -99.41
N GLU A 80 54.83 -103.69 -100.19
CA GLU A 80 53.78 -102.68 -100.07
C GLU A 80 53.02 -102.78 -98.73
N LEU A 81 52.65 -103.99 -98.31
CA LEU A 81 52.03 -104.22 -97.01
C LEU A 81 52.94 -103.78 -95.85
N GLN A 82 54.24 -104.03 -95.94
CA GLN A 82 55.20 -103.57 -94.94
C GLN A 82 55.29 -102.04 -94.90
N LYS A 83 55.32 -101.36 -96.06
CA LYS A 83 55.30 -99.89 -96.12
C LYS A 83 54.04 -99.32 -95.49
N SER A 84 52.87 -99.85 -95.84
CA SER A 84 51.58 -99.42 -95.29
C SER A 84 51.51 -99.61 -93.77
N ARG A 85 52.02 -100.72 -93.24
CA ARG A 85 52.12 -100.95 -91.79
C ARG A 85 52.98 -99.91 -91.09
N LEU A 86 54.16 -99.60 -91.64
CA LEU A 86 55.07 -98.59 -91.08
C LEU A 86 54.46 -97.18 -91.10
N GLU A 87 53.70 -96.83 -92.14
CA GLU A 87 52.98 -95.55 -92.22
C GLU A 87 51.87 -95.48 -91.17
N ALA A 88 51.08 -96.53 -91.01
CA ALA A 88 50.04 -96.59 -89.98
C ALA A 88 50.60 -96.51 -88.54
N GLU A 89 51.77 -97.10 -88.29
CA GLU A 89 52.48 -96.95 -87.00
C GLU A 89 52.95 -95.52 -86.75
N LYS A 90 53.49 -94.85 -87.77
CA LYS A 90 53.89 -93.44 -87.67
C LYS A 90 52.70 -92.52 -87.40
N ASP A 91 51.57 -92.76 -88.04
CA ASP A 91 50.37 -91.94 -87.84
C ASP A 91 49.74 -92.16 -86.46
N LYS A 92 49.74 -93.39 -85.96
CA LYS A 92 49.37 -93.68 -84.56
C LYS A 92 50.28 -92.95 -83.58
N ALA A 93 51.60 -92.99 -83.79
CA ALA A 93 52.55 -92.29 -82.92
C ALA A 93 52.33 -90.77 -82.91
N LYS A 94 52.09 -90.16 -84.08
CA LYS A 94 51.75 -88.73 -84.18
C LYS A 94 50.44 -88.38 -83.49
N SER A 95 49.41 -89.22 -83.66
CA SER A 95 48.11 -89.02 -82.99
C SER A 95 48.24 -89.09 -81.47
N HIS A 96 49.02 -90.05 -80.95
CA HIS A 96 49.32 -90.14 -79.52
C HIS A 96 50.08 -88.90 -79.02
N GLN A 97 51.10 -88.43 -79.74
CA GLN A 97 51.82 -87.21 -79.38
C GLN A 97 50.88 -85.99 -79.32
N LEU A 98 50.00 -85.82 -80.32
CA LEU A 98 49.03 -84.72 -80.32
C LEU A 98 48.09 -84.80 -79.12
N ALA A 99 47.52 -85.97 -78.83
CA ALA A 99 46.64 -86.18 -77.68
C ALA A 99 47.35 -85.89 -76.34
N GLU A 100 48.63 -86.27 -76.20
CA GLU A 100 49.43 -85.93 -75.02
C GLU A 100 49.69 -84.42 -74.91
N THR A 101 50.00 -83.75 -76.02
CA THR A 101 50.19 -82.29 -76.00
C THR A 101 48.91 -81.54 -75.64
N GLU A 102 47.74 -81.98 -76.12
CA GLU A 102 46.44 -81.41 -75.76
C GLU A 102 46.12 -81.63 -74.28
N ARG A 103 46.37 -82.83 -73.76
CA ARG A 103 46.22 -83.13 -72.33
C ARG A 103 47.12 -82.25 -71.45
N LEU A 104 48.38 -82.07 -71.85
CA LEU A 104 49.32 -81.19 -71.13
C LEU A 104 48.89 -79.72 -71.18
N ARG A 105 48.36 -79.24 -72.33
CA ARG A 105 47.79 -77.89 -72.44
C ARG A 105 46.60 -77.71 -71.51
N PHE A 106 45.68 -78.67 -71.47
CA PHE A 106 44.52 -78.62 -70.59
C PHE A 106 44.93 -78.56 -69.10
N LEU A 107 45.85 -79.43 -68.66
CA LEU A 107 46.36 -79.39 -67.30
C LEU A 107 47.06 -78.06 -66.95
N ALA A 108 47.80 -77.47 -67.89
CA ALA A 108 48.42 -76.16 -67.70
C ALA A 108 47.36 -75.03 -67.58
N GLU A 109 46.26 -75.11 -68.31
CA GLU A 109 45.14 -74.17 -68.19
C GLU A 109 44.40 -74.31 -66.86
N GLU A 110 44.18 -75.53 -66.36
CA GLU A 110 43.59 -75.77 -65.04
C GLU A 110 44.49 -75.21 -63.92
N GLN A 111 45.79 -75.47 -63.98
CA GLN A 111 46.75 -74.91 -63.02
C GLN A 111 46.75 -73.38 -63.03
N LYS A 112 46.67 -72.74 -64.21
CA LYS A 112 46.55 -71.29 -64.31
C LYS A 112 45.27 -70.77 -63.67
N LYS A 113 44.13 -71.45 -63.86
CA LYS A 113 42.85 -71.10 -63.22
C LYS A 113 42.94 -71.22 -61.70
N GLU A 114 43.55 -72.28 -61.18
CA GLU A 114 43.75 -72.45 -59.73
C GLU A 114 44.65 -71.37 -59.14
N VAL A 115 45.76 -71.02 -59.81
CA VAL A 115 46.65 -69.94 -59.36
C VAL A 115 45.91 -68.60 -59.37
N ALA A 116 45.13 -68.30 -60.42
CA ALA A 116 44.32 -67.08 -60.49
C ALA A 116 43.29 -67.00 -59.36
N LEU A 117 42.62 -68.11 -59.01
CA LEU A 117 41.70 -68.17 -57.88
C LEU A 117 42.41 -67.95 -56.55
N LYS A 118 43.58 -68.57 -56.34
CA LYS A 118 44.39 -68.36 -55.13
C LYS A 118 44.86 -66.91 -55.00
N GLU A 119 45.25 -66.27 -56.10
CA GLU A 119 45.60 -64.86 -56.13
C GLU A 119 44.41 -63.94 -55.83
N GLN A 120 43.23 -64.24 -56.38
CA GLN A 120 42.01 -63.49 -56.06
C GLN A 120 41.63 -63.63 -54.57
N GLN A 121 41.71 -64.84 -54.02
CA GLN A 121 41.49 -65.08 -52.59
C GLN A 121 42.51 -64.32 -51.73
N LYS A 122 43.79 -64.30 -52.14
CA LYS A 122 44.82 -63.54 -51.45
C LYS A 122 44.51 -62.04 -51.45
N LYS A 123 44.20 -61.47 -52.62
CA LYS A 123 43.78 -60.05 -52.74
C LYS A 123 42.57 -59.75 -51.85
N LEU A 124 41.59 -60.64 -51.79
CA LEU A 124 40.39 -60.44 -50.97
C LEU A 124 40.73 -60.50 -49.47
N ARG A 125 41.61 -61.41 -49.05
CA ARG A 125 42.13 -61.45 -47.66
C ARG A 125 42.92 -60.19 -47.31
N ASP A 126 43.79 -59.72 -48.20
CA ASP A 126 44.58 -58.50 -48.00
C ASP A 126 43.66 -57.27 -47.88
N CYS A 127 42.64 -57.17 -48.74
CA CYS A 127 41.62 -56.11 -48.66
C CYS A 127 40.84 -56.16 -47.33
N LEU A 128 40.42 -57.35 -46.88
CA LEU A 128 39.72 -57.50 -45.60
C LEU A 128 40.62 -57.12 -44.42
N ALA A 129 41.89 -57.53 -44.43
CA ALA A 129 42.86 -57.15 -43.41
C ALA A 129 43.03 -55.62 -43.33
N LEU A 130 43.16 -54.95 -44.48
CA LEU A 130 43.22 -53.49 -44.56
C LEU A 130 41.95 -52.82 -44.02
N GLN A 131 40.77 -53.34 -44.35
CA GLN A 131 39.49 -52.82 -43.81
C GLN A 131 39.42 -52.99 -42.29
N MET A 132 39.81 -54.15 -41.77
CA MET A 132 39.87 -54.39 -40.33
C MET A 132 40.85 -53.45 -39.63
N GLU A 133 42.03 -53.23 -40.21
CA GLU A 133 43.01 -52.28 -39.65
C GLU A 133 42.48 -50.85 -39.66
N GLN A 134 41.87 -50.40 -40.76
CA GLN A 134 41.26 -49.07 -40.86
C GLN A 134 40.15 -48.87 -39.83
N THR A 135 39.28 -49.87 -39.63
CA THR A 135 38.21 -49.78 -38.61
C THR A 135 38.78 -49.75 -37.19
N GLN A 136 39.84 -50.51 -36.90
CA GLN A 136 40.53 -50.44 -35.61
C GLN A 136 41.18 -49.07 -35.40
N GLN A 137 41.84 -48.51 -36.40
CA GLN A 137 42.44 -47.18 -36.31
C GLN A 137 41.38 -46.09 -36.10
N ARG A 138 40.22 -46.17 -36.79
CA ARG A 138 39.10 -45.25 -36.58
C ARG A 138 38.58 -45.31 -35.14
N ARG A 139 38.31 -46.51 -34.62
CA ARG A 139 37.89 -46.71 -33.23
C ARG A 139 38.89 -46.16 -32.21
N LYS A 140 40.19 -46.32 -32.47
CA LYS A 140 41.24 -45.73 -31.61
C LYS A 140 41.17 -44.21 -31.60
N LYS A 141 40.99 -43.57 -32.76
CA LYS A 141 40.83 -42.11 -32.86
C LYS A 141 39.57 -41.62 -32.14
N GLU A 142 38.43 -42.26 -32.39
CA GLU A 142 37.17 -41.97 -31.69
C GLU A 142 37.31 -42.10 -30.16
N CYS A 143 38.02 -43.12 -29.69
CA CYS A 143 38.29 -43.29 -28.27
C CYS A 143 39.15 -42.15 -27.70
N VAL A 144 40.18 -41.70 -28.42
CA VAL A 144 41.01 -40.55 -28.00
C VAL A 144 40.18 -39.26 -27.99
N GLU A 145 39.38 -39.01 -29.02
CA GLU A 145 38.51 -37.84 -29.12
C GLU A 145 37.47 -37.80 -28.00
N THR A 146 36.81 -38.94 -27.72
CA THR A 146 35.82 -39.02 -26.63
C THR A 146 36.43 -38.82 -25.24
N VAL A 147 37.66 -39.30 -25.02
CA VAL A 147 38.38 -39.05 -23.76
C VAL A 147 38.77 -37.58 -23.65
N ALA A 148 39.30 -36.98 -24.72
CA ALA A 148 39.64 -35.56 -24.75
C ALA A 148 38.41 -34.66 -24.51
N ASP A 149 37.28 -34.97 -25.14
CA ASP A 149 36.01 -34.27 -24.92
C ASP A 149 35.52 -34.40 -23.47
N ARG A 150 35.68 -35.59 -22.87
CA ARG A 150 35.33 -35.81 -21.47
C ARG A 150 36.21 -34.97 -20.55
N GLU A 151 37.52 -34.94 -20.78
CA GLU A 151 38.47 -34.14 -20.01
C GLU A 151 38.17 -32.64 -20.13
N LEU A 152 37.87 -32.16 -21.34
CA LEU A 152 37.48 -30.77 -21.58
C LEU A 152 36.20 -30.41 -20.83
N ARG A 153 35.17 -31.27 -20.87
CA ARG A 153 33.91 -31.05 -20.13
C ARG A 153 34.13 -31.05 -18.63
N MET A 154 34.96 -31.95 -18.11
CA MET A 154 35.32 -31.98 -16.69
C MET A 154 36.06 -30.71 -16.27
N ALA A 155 37.02 -30.24 -17.07
CA ALA A 155 37.75 -29.00 -16.80
C ALA A 155 36.80 -27.79 -16.80
N LEU A 156 35.89 -27.69 -17.77
CA LEU A 156 34.90 -26.62 -17.83
C LEU A 156 33.95 -26.67 -16.61
N GLN A 157 33.51 -27.86 -16.20
CA GLN A 157 32.66 -28.00 -15.03
C GLN A 157 33.38 -27.53 -13.75
N LEU A 158 34.66 -27.90 -13.59
CA LEU A 158 35.46 -27.42 -12.46
C LEU A 158 35.59 -25.89 -12.45
N GLN A 159 35.81 -25.27 -13.61
CA GLN A 159 35.85 -23.81 -13.74
C GLN A 159 34.52 -23.16 -13.33
N ILE A 160 33.38 -23.69 -13.78
CA ILE A 160 32.06 -23.20 -13.41
C ILE A 160 31.85 -23.31 -11.89
N GLU A 161 32.21 -24.44 -11.28
CA GLU A 161 32.09 -24.63 -9.84
C GLU A 161 32.98 -23.66 -9.04
N GLU A 162 34.18 -23.35 -9.54
CA GLU A 162 35.09 -22.37 -8.93
C GLU A 162 34.54 -20.93 -9.05
N GLU A 163 34.02 -20.56 -10.22
CA GLU A 163 33.37 -19.26 -10.45
C GLU A 163 32.14 -19.09 -9.55
N ASP A 164 31.29 -20.11 -9.43
CA ASP A 164 30.12 -20.09 -8.57
C ASP A 164 30.51 -19.92 -7.09
N ARG A 165 31.55 -20.63 -6.63
CA ARG A 165 32.09 -20.47 -5.26
C ARG A 165 32.62 -19.06 -5.04
N ALA A 166 33.34 -18.49 -6.01
CA ALA A 166 33.86 -17.13 -5.92
C ALA A 166 32.74 -16.08 -5.88
N LEU A 167 31.70 -16.25 -6.71
CA LEU A 167 30.52 -15.38 -6.72
C LEU A 167 29.77 -15.44 -5.39
N GLN A 168 29.55 -16.64 -4.84
CA GLN A 168 28.91 -16.80 -3.53
C GLN A 168 29.71 -16.10 -2.43
N TYR A 169 31.03 -16.29 -2.42
CA TYR A 169 31.91 -15.63 -1.48
C TYR A 169 31.87 -14.09 -1.59
N HIS A 170 31.88 -13.55 -2.81
CA HIS A 170 31.74 -12.11 -3.04
C HIS A 170 30.39 -11.57 -2.54
N LEU A 171 29.29 -12.27 -2.81
CA LEU A 171 27.96 -11.90 -2.30
C LEU A 171 27.89 -11.92 -0.78
N GLU A 172 28.52 -12.89 -0.13
CA GLU A 172 28.62 -12.94 1.33
C GLU A 172 29.44 -11.78 1.89
N GLN A 173 30.58 -11.47 1.28
CA GLN A 173 31.38 -10.30 1.67
C GLN A 173 30.59 -9.01 1.53
N GLU A 174 29.85 -8.83 0.44
CA GLU A 174 28.99 -7.65 0.26
C GLU A 174 27.89 -7.57 1.31
N LYS A 175 27.24 -8.70 1.64
CA LYS A 175 26.23 -8.75 2.71
C LYS A 175 26.84 -8.33 4.05
N ILE A 176 28.05 -8.80 4.37
CA ILE A 176 28.76 -8.42 5.59
C ILE A 176 29.11 -6.93 5.58
N ARG A 177 29.61 -6.39 4.45
CA ARG A 177 29.91 -4.96 4.31
C ARG A 177 28.66 -4.10 4.51
N LYS A 178 27.56 -4.41 3.81
CA LYS A 178 26.27 -3.72 3.94
C LYS A 178 25.75 -3.75 5.38
N ARG A 179 25.88 -4.88 6.08
CA ARG A 179 25.52 -4.99 7.51
C ARG A 179 26.38 -4.09 8.40
N ARG A 180 27.70 -4.03 8.16
CA ARG A 180 28.61 -3.15 8.91
C ARG A 180 28.29 -1.68 8.68
N ASP A 181 28.03 -1.28 7.43
CA ASP A 181 27.70 0.10 7.09
C ASP A 181 26.36 0.51 7.70
N MET A 182 25.36 -0.37 7.66
CA MET A 182 24.08 -0.16 8.34
C MET A 182 24.27 0.01 9.85
N ASN A 183 25.07 -0.83 10.50
CA ASN A 183 25.33 -0.73 11.94
C ASN A 183 26.02 0.60 12.29
N ARG A 184 27.01 1.03 11.49
CA ARG A 184 27.67 2.35 11.66
C ARG A 184 26.66 3.49 11.56
N LEU A 185 25.78 3.47 10.55
CA LEU A 185 24.73 4.48 10.41
C LEU A 185 23.75 4.49 11.59
N ILE A 186 23.44 3.33 12.16
CA ILE A 186 22.60 3.22 13.37
C ILE A 186 23.33 3.85 14.56
N GLU A 187 24.61 3.56 14.75
CA GLU A 187 25.44 4.15 15.82
C GLU A 187 25.54 5.66 15.67
N GLU A 188 25.85 6.18 14.48
CA GLU A 188 25.88 7.62 14.19
C GLU A 188 24.55 8.31 14.46
N LYS A 189 23.43 7.67 14.11
CA LYS A 189 22.09 8.21 14.42
C LYS A 189 21.83 8.23 15.92
N LYS A 190 22.29 7.22 16.67
CA LYS A 190 22.16 7.19 18.14
C LYS A 190 22.98 8.29 18.79
N THR A 191 24.26 8.42 18.41
CA THR A 191 25.14 9.46 18.96
C THR A 191 24.64 10.87 18.63
N TYR A 192 24.12 11.08 17.42
CA TYR A 192 23.52 12.36 17.04
C TYR A 192 22.25 12.68 17.84
N LYS A 193 21.38 11.68 18.08
CA LYS A 193 20.20 11.85 18.94
C LYS A 193 20.60 12.19 20.38
N GLU A 194 21.58 11.47 20.93
CA GLU A 194 22.09 11.75 22.28
C GLU A 194 22.69 13.16 22.38
N PHE A 195 23.42 13.59 21.34
CA PHE A 195 23.95 14.95 21.26
C PHE A 195 22.82 15.99 21.27
N LYS A 196 21.79 15.83 20.43
CA LYS A 196 20.62 16.71 20.43
C LYS A 196 19.91 16.75 21.77
N ASN A 197 19.67 15.60 22.39
CA ASN A 197 19.04 15.55 23.71
C ASN A 197 19.85 16.32 24.76
N LYS A 198 21.18 16.23 24.71
CA LYS A 198 22.06 17.02 25.60
C LYS A 198 21.98 18.52 25.33
N GLU A 199 21.88 18.93 24.06
CA GLU A 199 21.67 20.34 23.71
C GLU A 199 20.32 20.84 24.24
N GLU A 200 19.25 20.08 24.02
CA GLU A 200 17.90 20.38 24.54
C GLU A 200 17.88 20.44 26.07
N GLU A 201 18.57 19.54 26.77
CA GLU A 201 18.71 19.58 28.23
C GLU A 201 19.44 20.85 28.71
N VAL A 202 20.46 21.30 27.98
CA VAL A 202 21.19 22.53 28.31
C VAL A 202 20.29 23.75 28.10
N GLU A 203 19.52 23.79 27.02
CA GLU A 203 18.54 24.86 26.76
C GLU A 203 17.44 24.88 27.82
N LEU A 204 16.91 23.71 28.18
CA LEU A 204 15.92 23.58 29.25
C LEU A 204 16.47 24.08 30.59
N LYS A 205 17.71 23.72 30.95
CA LYS A 205 18.37 24.22 32.17
C LYS A 205 18.55 25.74 32.14
N LYS A 206 18.86 26.33 30.98
CA LYS A 206 18.94 27.80 30.83
C LYS A 206 17.56 28.44 31.03
N ALA A 207 16.52 27.90 30.41
CA ALA A 207 15.15 28.39 30.55
C ALA A 207 14.63 28.30 31.99
N LEU A 208 14.93 27.20 32.70
CA LEU A 208 14.59 27.07 34.12
C LEU A 208 15.30 28.12 34.97
N ARG A 209 16.60 28.39 34.72
CA ARG A 209 17.34 29.44 35.44
C ARG A 209 16.78 30.84 35.20
N THR A 210 16.37 31.15 33.97
CA THR A 210 15.74 32.45 33.69
C THR A 210 14.38 32.56 34.36
N GLN A 211 13.60 31.48 34.39
CA GLN A 211 12.33 31.44 35.10
C GLN A 211 12.50 31.66 36.61
N THR A 212 13.45 30.97 37.26
CA THR A 212 13.71 31.17 38.70
C THR A 212 14.13 32.61 39.01
N GLN A 213 14.96 33.22 38.17
CA GLN A 213 15.36 34.63 38.32
C GLN A 213 14.16 35.59 38.20
N MET A 214 13.24 35.31 37.28
CA MET A 214 12.02 36.11 37.12
C MET A 214 11.09 35.97 38.33
N ASP A 215 10.96 34.77 38.87
CA ASP A 215 10.11 34.52 40.04
C ASP A 215 10.72 35.13 41.32
N GLU A 216 12.04 35.05 41.51
CA GLU A 216 12.74 35.78 42.57
C GLU A 216 12.51 37.30 42.46
N ARG A 217 12.58 37.86 41.25
CA ARG A 217 12.33 39.29 41.02
C ARG A 217 10.88 39.68 41.35
N LYS A 218 9.90 38.84 40.98
CA LYS A 218 8.50 39.05 41.34
C LYS A 218 8.30 39.04 42.85
N GLN A 219 8.88 38.06 43.55
CA GLN A 219 8.81 37.97 45.00
C GLN A 219 9.38 39.21 45.68
N ARG A 220 10.51 39.75 45.20
CA ARG A 220 11.08 41.02 45.69
C ARG A 220 10.11 42.19 45.51
N LEU A 221 9.52 42.34 44.31
CA LEU A 221 8.55 43.39 44.03
C LEU A 221 7.27 43.27 44.89
N ASP A 222 6.79 42.05 45.13
CA ASP A 222 5.63 41.84 46.00
C ASP A 222 5.95 42.15 47.45
N HIS A 223 7.18 41.87 47.91
CA HIS A 223 7.64 42.28 49.24
C HIS A 223 7.70 43.81 49.37
N GLU A 224 8.29 44.50 48.39
CA GLU A 224 8.33 45.97 48.35
C GLU A 224 6.91 46.57 48.35
N ARG A 225 5.97 45.99 47.61
CA ARG A 225 4.56 46.42 47.61
C ARG A 225 3.90 46.26 48.97
N LEU A 226 4.17 45.16 49.67
CA LEU A 226 3.66 44.92 51.02
C LEU A 226 4.24 45.93 52.02
N GLU A 227 5.54 46.24 51.94
CA GLU A 227 6.15 47.27 52.79
C GLU A 227 5.55 48.66 52.54
N VAL A 228 5.33 49.03 51.28
CA VAL A 228 4.68 50.29 50.93
C VAL A 228 3.25 50.35 51.49
N ARG A 229 2.48 49.26 51.39
CA ARG A 229 1.14 49.18 51.97
C ARG A 229 1.16 49.35 53.49
N ARG A 230 2.07 48.67 54.19
CA ARG A 230 2.24 48.82 55.65
C ARG A 230 2.56 50.26 56.04
N LYS A 231 3.51 50.90 55.36
CA LYS A 231 3.84 52.32 55.59
C LYS A 231 2.64 53.23 55.32
N HIS A 232 1.85 52.94 54.30
CA HIS A 232 0.65 53.72 53.99
C HIS A 232 -0.43 53.57 55.08
N GLU A 233 -0.64 52.35 55.61
CA GLU A 233 -1.55 52.09 56.74
C GLU A 233 -1.07 52.80 58.01
N GLU A 234 0.23 52.78 58.31
CA GLU A 234 0.84 53.52 59.42
C GLU A 234 0.61 55.03 59.29
N ILE A 235 0.85 55.62 58.12
CA ILE A 235 0.58 57.04 57.88
C ILE A 235 -0.92 57.34 58.03
N THR A 236 -1.78 56.49 57.49
CA THR A 236 -3.24 56.68 57.53
C THR A 236 -3.77 56.63 58.96
N THR A 237 -3.28 55.70 59.79
CA THR A 237 -3.64 55.62 61.21
C THR A 237 -3.14 56.82 62.01
N GLN A 238 -1.91 57.30 61.75
CA GLN A 238 -1.38 58.52 62.35
C GLN A 238 -2.21 59.75 61.99
N LEU A 239 -2.58 59.90 60.70
CA LEU A 239 -3.45 60.98 60.24
C LEU A 239 -4.84 60.90 60.89
N GLY A 240 -5.43 59.70 60.97
CA GLY A 240 -6.71 59.48 61.64
C GLY A 240 -6.68 59.91 63.12
N TYR A 241 -5.60 59.60 63.84
CA TYR A 241 -5.41 60.02 65.22
C TYR A 241 -5.25 61.54 65.37
N GLN A 242 -4.51 62.18 64.46
CA GLN A 242 -4.37 63.65 64.46
C GLN A 242 -5.70 64.36 64.17
N LEU A 243 -6.48 63.86 63.20
CA LEU A 243 -7.81 64.39 62.89
C LEU A 243 -8.75 64.25 64.09
N TYR A 244 -8.77 63.09 64.75
CA TYR A 244 -9.56 62.87 65.96
C TYR A 244 -9.20 63.86 67.07
N LYS A 245 -7.91 64.13 67.29
CA LYS A 245 -7.45 65.13 68.27
C LYS A 245 -7.97 66.53 67.94
N LEU A 246 -7.82 66.97 66.69
CA LEU A 246 -8.27 68.28 66.25
C LEU A 246 -9.78 68.45 66.41
N ASP A 247 -10.56 67.42 66.05
CA ASP A 247 -12.02 67.43 66.23
C ASP A 247 -12.41 67.46 67.70
N SER A 248 -11.70 66.72 68.55
CA SER A 248 -11.92 66.75 70.01
C SER A 248 -11.63 68.14 70.60
N GLU A 249 -10.50 68.75 70.23
CA GLU A 249 -10.16 70.13 70.65
C GLU A 249 -11.18 71.15 70.15
N LYS A 250 -11.65 71.00 68.90
CA LYS A 250 -12.69 71.86 68.34
C LYS A 250 -13.98 71.76 69.15
N ARG A 251 -14.46 70.54 69.44
CA ARG A 251 -15.64 70.32 70.29
C ARG A 251 -15.47 70.91 71.69
N GLN A 252 -14.30 70.76 72.30
CA GLN A 252 -14.02 71.37 73.60
C GLN A 252 -14.11 72.90 73.55
N ARG A 253 -13.54 73.53 72.53
CA ARG A 253 -13.64 74.98 72.33
C ARG A 253 -15.08 75.43 72.10
N GLU A 254 -15.84 74.70 71.28
CA GLU A 254 -17.27 74.98 71.04
C GLU A 254 -18.08 74.89 72.33
N ASN A 255 -17.85 73.86 73.17
CA ASN A 255 -18.51 73.72 74.45
C ASN A 255 -18.21 74.90 75.39
N VAL A 256 -16.93 75.32 75.49
CA VAL A 256 -16.55 76.47 76.32
C VAL A 256 -17.22 77.76 75.82
N LEU A 257 -17.33 77.95 74.50
CA LEU A 257 -18.04 79.10 73.94
C LEU A 257 -19.54 79.07 74.27
N LEU A 258 -20.18 77.89 74.25
CA LEU A 258 -21.57 77.71 74.66
C LEU A 258 -21.77 78.01 76.15
N ASP A 259 -20.89 77.49 77.02
CA ASP A 259 -20.94 77.75 78.47
C ASP A 259 -20.80 79.25 78.79
N LEU A 260 -19.89 79.94 78.10
CA LEU A 260 -19.73 81.39 78.23
C LEU A 260 -20.99 82.13 77.78
N LEU A 261 -21.56 81.77 76.63
CA LEU A 261 -22.80 82.36 76.13
C LEU A 261 -23.99 82.13 77.07
N GLU A 262 -24.11 80.93 77.67
CA GLU A 262 -25.11 80.68 78.72
C GLU A 262 -24.87 81.54 79.96
N SER A 263 -23.63 81.73 80.37
CA SER A 263 -23.28 82.58 81.52
C SER A 263 -23.60 84.06 81.26
N GLU A 264 -23.38 84.55 80.04
CA GLU A 264 -23.76 85.90 79.63
C GLU A 264 -25.28 86.09 79.63
N TYR A 265 -26.04 85.10 79.14
CA TYR A 265 -27.50 85.14 79.20
C TYR A 265 -28.00 85.17 80.65
N LYS A 266 -27.47 84.30 81.52
CA LYS A 266 -27.82 84.28 82.96
C LYS A 266 -27.48 85.60 83.64
N ALA A 267 -26.30 86.18 83.36
CA ALA A 267 -25.91 87.48 83.92
C ALA A 267 -26.88 88.60 83.48
N LYS A 268 -27.30 88.61 82.21
CA LYS A 268 -28.31 89.57 81.71
C LYS A 268 -29.67 89.35 82.36
N ASP A 269 -30.08 88.11 82.59
CA ASP A 269 -31.33 87.79 83.28
C ASP A 269 -31.30 88.22 84.75
N ASP A 270 -30.17 88.02 85.45
CA ASP A 270 -29.95 88.52 86.81
C ASP A 270 -29.98 90.05 86.88
N GLU A 271 -29.37 90.74 85.92
CA GLU A 271 -29.44 92.21 85.81
C GLU A 271 -30.89 92.69 85.62
N ARG A 272 -31.64 92.05 84.72
CA ARG A 272 -33.07 92.32 84.52
C ARG A 272 -33.86 92.10 85.81
N PHE A 273 -33.60 91.01 86.52
CA PHE A 273 -34.25 90.69 87.78
C PHE A 273 -33.94 91.74 88.86
N ARG A 274 -32.68 92.18 88.99
CA ARG A 274 -32.31 93.27 89.91
C ARG A 274 -33.00 94.58 89.57
N HIS A 275 -33.11 94.93 88.29
CA HIS A 275 -33.85 96.12 87.86
C HIS A 275 -35.35 96.02 88.18
N GLN A 276 -35.97 94.85 87.98
CA GLN A 276 -37.36 94.61 88.36
C GLN A 276 -37.56 94.77 89.88
N LEU A 277 -36.67 94.18 90.69
CA LEU A 277 -36.73 94.30 92.15
C LEU A 277 -36.59 95.75 92.61
N GLN A 278 -35.65 96.51 92.03
CA GLN A 278 -35.50 97.95 92.31
C GLN A 278 -36.76 98.74 91.93
N GLN A 279 -37.39 98.42 90.80
CA GLN A 279 -38.66 99.06 90.40
C GLN A 279 -39.77 98.74 91.42
N GLU A 280 -39.91 97.48 91.82
CA GLU A 280 -40.88 97.08 92.85
C GLU A 280 -40.63 97.79 94.18
N GLU A 281 -39.38 97.93 94.63
CA GLU A 281 -39.05 98.67 95.84
C GLU A 281 -39.42 100.15 95.73
N MET A 282 -39.11 100.78 94.59
CA MET A 282 -39.49 102.17 94.33
C MET A 282 -41.01 102.35 94.30
N ASP A 283 -41.74 101.39 93.74
CA ASP A 283 -43.20 101.40 93.72
C ASP A 283 -43.77 101.18 95.13
N ARG A 284 -43.21 100.27 95.93
CA ARG A 284 -43.57 100.10 97.36
C ARG A 284 -43.34 101.38 98.16
N ILE A 285 -42.23 102.09 97.93
CA ILE A 285 -41.96 103.38 98.59
C ILE A 285 -42.98 104.45 98.15
N ARG A 286 -43.34 104.51 96.86
CA ARG A 286 -44.38 105.42 96.37
C ARG A 286 -45.73 105.13 97.02
N VAL A 287 -46.17 103.86 96.98
CA VAL A 287 -47.42 103.43 97.62
C VAL A 287 -47.40 103.73 99.11
N LYS A 288 -46.28 103.51 99.82
CA LYS A 288 -46.16 103.87 101.24
C LYS A 288 -46.32 105.37 101.47
N LYS A 289 -45.68 106.22 100.66
CA LYS A 289 -45.83 107.68 100.73
C LYS A 289 -47.25 108.13 100.42
N ASP A 290 -47.91 107.52 99.43
CA ASP A 290 -49.29 107.82 99.08
C ASP A 290 -50.26 107.39 100.18
N LEU A 291 -50.02 106.24 100.83
CA LEU A 291 -50.77 105.82 102.02
C LEU A 291 -50.51 106.73 103.23
N GLU A 292 -49.28 107.21 103.43
CA GLU A 292 -48.97 108.18 104.49
C GLU A 292 -49.66 109.52 104.24
N ARG A 293 -49.70 110.01 102.99
CA ARG A 293 -50.49 111.18 102.58
C ARG A 293 -51.97 110.96 102.83
N TYR A 294 -52.51 109.81 102.39
CA TYR A 294 -53.91 109.46 102.64
C TYR A 294 -54.23 109.37 104.14
N ARG A 295 -53.34 108.80 104.96
CA ARG A 295 -53.49 108.80 106.44
C ARG A 295 -53.50 110.21 107.01
N ALA A 296 -52.64 111.10 106.53
CA ALA A 296 -52.63 112.50 106.94
C ALA A 296 -53.92 113.24 106.52
N GLU A 297 -54.38 113.03 105.28
CA GLU A 297 -55.67 113.56 104.78
C GLU A 297 -56.85 113.01 105.59
N VAL A 298 -56.89 111.72 105.89
CA VAL A 298 -57.92 111.10 106.73
C VAL A 298 -57.85 111.63 108.16
N LEU A 299 -56.67 111.84 108.73
CA LEU A 299 -56.52 112.46 110.05
C LEU A 299 -57.01 113.91 110.05
N GLN A 300 -56.76 114.67 108.99
CA GLN A 300 -57.32 116.03 108.84
C GLN A 300 -58.85 115.97 108.70
N ARG A 301 -59.38 115.15 107.79
CA ARG A 301 -60.83 114.93 107.65
C ARG A 301 -61.47 114.43 108.94
N ASN A 302 -60.81 113.58 109.71
CA ASN A 302 -61.32 113.12 111.00
C ASN A 302 -61.29 114.23 112.05
N LYS A 303 -60.30 115.13 112.04
CA LYS A 303 -60.32 116.32 112.89
C LYS A 303 -61.49 117.23 112.50
N GLU A 304 -61.65 117.53 111.22
CA GLU A 304 -62.77 118.30 110.68
C GLU A 304 -64.12 117.61 111.00
N GLN A 305 -64.22 116.30 110.82
CA GLN A 305 -65.42 115.51 111.15
C GLN A 305 -65.64 115.39 112.65
N MET A 306 -64.62 115.42 113.51
CA MET A 306 -64.83 115.48 114.97
C MET A 306 -65.25 116.88 115.42
N GLU A 307 -64.83 117.93 114.71
CA GLU A 307 -65.36 119.28 114.86
C GLU A 307 -66.83 119.34 114.41
N MET A 308 -67.17 118.76 113.25
CA MET A 308 -68.54 118.66 112.76
C MET A 308 -69.40 117.71 113.60
N ARG A 309 -68.90 116.56 114.04
CA ARG A 309 -69.62 115.64 114.96
C ARG A 309 -69.75 116.20 116.36
N ARG A 310 -68.85 117.08 116.83
CA ARG A 310 -69.12 117.91 118.01
C ARG A 310 -70.30 118.86 117.80
N GLN A 311 -70.55 119.28 116.55
CA GLN A 311 -71.70 120.09 116.17
C GLN A 311 -72.96 119.23 115.91
N GLU A 312 -72.83 117.99 115.41
CA GLU A 312 -73.94 117.09 115.05
C GLU A 312 -74.38 116.16 116.20
N LEU A 313 -73.49 115.71 117.10
CA LEU A 313 -73.88 115.05 118.36
C LEU A 313 -74.54 116.03 119.34
N ALA A 314 -74.46 117.33 119.07
CA ALA A 314 -75.31 118.33 119.71
C ALA A 314 -76.72 118.42 119.06
N ALA A 315 -76.94 117.77 117.91
CA ALA A 315 -78.17 117.85 117.11
C ALA A 315 -78.91 116.50 116.93
N GLU A 316 -78.26 115.35 117.07
CA GLU A 316 -78.87 114.03 116.80
C GLU A 316 -78.83 113.07 118.01
N GLN A 317 -79.41 113.53 119.13
CA GLN A 317 -79.98 112.66 120.16
C GLN A 317 -81.50 112.44 119.99
N GLU A 318 -82.08 112.86 118.86
CA GLU A 318 -83.48 112.59 118.54
C GLU A 318 -83.62 111.62 117.35
N LEU A 319 -83.94 110.37 117.73
CA LEU A 319 -84.65 109.35 116.97
C LEU A 319 -83.90 108.47 115.95
N LEU A 320 -84.22 107.18 116.05
CA LEU A 320 -83.53 105.99 115.52
C LEU A 320 -84.60 104.99 115.02
N LEU A 321 -84.19 104.02 114.17
CA LEU A 321 -84.84 102.73 113.79
C LEU A 321 -85.72 102.76 112.51
N THR A 322 -85.82 101.77 111.60
CA THR A 322 -85.45 100.31 111.52
C THR A 322 -85.74 99.76 110.08
N ILE A 323 -85.25 98.57 109.71
CA ILE A 323 -85.57 97.80 108.46
C ILE A 323 -85.93 96.33 108.79
N ASN A 324 -86.77 95.67 107.95
CA ASN A 324 -87.21 94.25 108.05
C ASN A 324 -86.84 93.38 106.80
N PRO A 325 -86.75 92.03 106.93
CA PRO A 325 -86.44 91.07 105.84
C PRO A 325 -87.54 90.01 105.55
N ASP A 326 -87.81 89.66 104.28
CA ASP A 326 -88.70 88.51 103.90
C ASP A 326 -88.47 87.95 102.45
N ALA A 327 -87.34 88.21 101.78
CA ALA A 327 -87.17 87.96 100.32
C ALA A 327 -86.51 86.62 99.90
N ILE A 328 -86.12 85.75 100.84
CA ILE A 328 -85.09 84.71 100.58
C ILE A 328 -85.65 83.39 100.00
N GLU A 329 -86.94 83.09 100.12
CA GLU A 329 -87.43 81.73 99.84
C GLU A 329 -87.71 81.42 98.35
N LYS A 330 -87.80 82.42 97.46
CA LYS A 330 -88.19 82.21 96.05
C LYS A 330 -87.06 81.77 95.10
N GLU A 331 -85.80 81.84 95.51
CA GLU A 331 -84.65 81.63 94.62
C GLU A 331 -84.26 80.15 94.43
N GLN A 332 -84.68 79.27 95.35
CA GLN A 332 -84.15 77.90 95.40
C GLN A 332 -84.79 76.95 94.38
N GLU A 333 -86.04 77.18 93.95
CA GLU A 333 -86.76 76.25 93.05
C GLU A 333 -86.32 76.34 91.57
N LEU A 334 -85.74 77.47 91.13
CA LEU A 334 -85.34 77.68 89.73
C LEU A 334 -84.03 76.96 89.36
N ALA A 335 -83.17 76.64 90.33
CA ALA A 335 -81.85 76.08 90.09
C ALA A 335 -81.87 74.58 89.67
N GLU A 336 -82.87 73.81 90.07
CA GLU A 336 -82.89 72.36 89.80
C GLU A 336 -83.27 71.98 88.36
N GLN A 337 -84.09 72.79 87.66
CA GLN A 337 -84.50 72.48 86.29
C GLN A 337 -83.38 72.63 85.26
N GLN A 338 -82.44 73.55 85.47
CA GLN A 338 -81.34 73.80 84.54
C GLN A 338 -80.37 72.61 84.47
N ARG A 339 -80.06 71.98 85.60
CA ARG A 339 -79.10 70.86 85.68
C ARG A 339 -79.50 69.64 84.85
N ARG A 340 -80.81 69.37 84.66
CA ARG A 340 -81.28 68.22 83.87
C ARG A 340 -81.08 68.41 82.36
N ARG A 341 -81.12 69.64 81.86
CA ARG A 341 -80.94 69.93 80.42
C ARG A 341 -79.49 69.76 79.98
N ASP A 342 -78.54 70.19 80.80
CA ASP A 342 -77.11 70.13 80.47
C ASP A 342 -76.60 68.68 80.37
N HIS A 343 -77.09 67.79 81.23
CA HIS A 343 -76.73 66.37 81.19
C HIS A 343 -77.16 65.68 79.88
N GLY A 344 -78.32 66.04 79.33
CA GLY A 344 -78.80 65.49 78.04
C GLY A 344 -77.92 65.90 76.85
N ASN A 345 -77.41 67.14 76.85
CA ASN A 345 -76.55 67.64 75.80
C ASN A 345 -75.17 66.96 75.77
N ILE A 346 -74.63 66.62 76.93
CA ILE A 346 -73.34 65.92 77.06
C ILE A 346 -73.42 64.49 76.49
N LEU A 347 -74.52 63.77 76.72
CA LEU A 347 -74.68 62.42 76.19
C LEU A 347 -74.74 62.40 74.65
N LEU A 348 -75.43 63.38 74.05
CA LEU A 348 -75.54 63.49 72.59
C LEU A 348 -74.20 63.87 71.92
N SER A 349 -73.34 64.64 72.58
CA SER A 349 -72.02 64.97 72.05
C SER A 349 -71.08 63.75 72.04
N MET A 350 -71.09 62.94 73.11
CA MET A 350 -70.29 61.71 73.19
C MET A 350 -70.67 60.68 72.12
N ILE A 351 -71.96 60.53 71.81
CA ILE A 351 -72.43 59.61 70.75
C ILE A 351 -71.89 60.06 69.38
N LYS A 352 -71.95 61.36 69.06
CA LYS A 352 -71.44 61.90 67.80
C LYS A 352 -69.92 61.74 67.66
N GLU A 353 -69.17 61.92 68.75
CA GLU A 353 -67.72 61.76 68.74
C GLU A 353 -67.30 60.30 68.50
N ASN A 354 -68.00 59.34 69.12
CA ASN A 354 -67.77 57.92 68.89
C ASN A 354 -68.07 57.48 67.45
N GLN A 355 -69.11 58.02 66.82
CA GLN A 355 -69.39 57.78 65.41
C GLN A 355 -68.27 58.29 64.50
N ARG A 356 -67.73 59.49 64.78
CA ARG A 356 -66.57 60.03 64.04
C ARG A 356 -65.32 59.18 64.19
N LYS A 357 -65.01 58.72 65.41
CA LYS A 357 -63.85 57.84 65.66
C LYS A 357 -63.94 56.52 64.89
N ARG A 358 -65.12 55.90 64.84
CA ARG A 358 -65.34 54.68 64.04
C ARG A 358 -65.17 54.93 62.54
N ALA A 359 -65.66 56.05 62.02
CA ALA A 359 -65.50 56.40 60.61
C ALA A 359 -64.03 56.62 60.23
N ASN A 360 -63.26 57.32 61.07
CA ASN A 360 -61.83 57.55 60.84
C ASN A 360 -61.03 56.24 60.87
N ALA A 361 -61.29 55.36 61.84
CA ALA A 361 -60.63 54.06 61.92
C ALA A 361 -60.93 53.16 60.70
N MET A 362 -62.16 53.22 60.15
CA MET A 362 -62.49 52.52 58.91
C MET A 362 -61.74 53.13 57.70
N ALA A 363 -61.63 54.45 57.62
CA ALA A 363 -60.90 55.13 56.54
C ALA A 363 -59.40 54.79 56.55
N GLU A 364 -58.77 54.79 57.73
CA GLU A 364 -57.36 54.40 57.90
C GLU A 364 -57.12 52.94 57.51
N ASN A 365 -58.01 52.02 57.91
CA ASN A 365 -57.92 50.62 57.50
C ASN A 365 -58.04 50.44 55.99
N VAL A 366 -58.98 51.13 55.33
CA VAL A 366 -59.12 51.07 53.86
C VAL A 366 -57.86 51.60 53.17
N GLN A 367 -57.28 52.70 53.66
CA GLN A 367 -56.03 53.22 53.12
C GLN A 367 -54.87 52.24 53.30
N PHE A 368 -54.75 51.61 54.47
CA PHE A 368 -53.73 50.60 54.73
C PHE A 368 -53.84 49.40 53.76
N PHE A 369 -55.03 48.83 53.59
CA PHE A 369 -55.24 47.73 52.65
C PHE A 369 -54.95 48.15 51.20
N SER A 370 -55.34 49.37 50.81
CA SER A 370 -55.05 49.86 49.45
C SER A 370 -53.55 50.04 49.17
N MET A 371 -52.77 50.46 50.17
CA MET A 371 -51.31 50.60 50.05
C MET A 371 -50.64 49.24 50.04
N LYS A 372 -51.12 48.30 50.87
CA LYS A 372 -50.64 46.91 50.88
C LYS A 372 -50.90 46.22 49.54
N ASP A 373 -52.10 46.35 48.99
CA ASP A 373 -52.46 45.78 47.69
C ASP A 373 -51.59 46.33 46.54
N LYS A 374 -51.20 47.61 46.61
CA LYS A 374 -50.25 48.20 45.64
C LYS A 374 -48.85 47.60 45.80
N ALA A 375 -48.34 47.52 47.03
CA ALA A 375 -47.03 46.94 47.29
C ALA A 375 -46.94 45.47 46.87
N ASP A 376 -47.99 44.68 47.14
CA ASP A 376 -48.07 43.27 46.75
C ASP A 376 -48.10 43.11 45.22
N LYS A 377 -48.80 44.00 44.49
CA LYS A 377 -48.76 44.05 43.02
C LYS A 377 -47.38 44.38 42.48
N GLU A 378 -46.71 45.39 43.02
CA GLU A 378 -45.35 45.76 42.61
C GLU A 378 -44.35 44.62 42.86
N LEU A 379 -44.50 43.91 43.98
CA LEU A 379 -43.68 42.73 44.27
C LEU A 379 -43.95 41.61 43.27
N GLN A 380 -45.22 41.32 42.95
CA GLN A 380 -45.57 40.32 41.94
C GLN A 380 -45.02 40.69 40.56
N GLU A 381 -45.03 41.97 40.17
CA GLU A 381 -44.44 42.44 38.92
C GLU A 381 -42.92 42.28 38.89
N ARG A 382 -42.22 42.49 40.01
CA ARG A 382 -40.77 42.23 40.11
C ARG A 382 -40.46 40.75 40.01
N ILE A 383 -41.19 39.91 40.74
CA ILE A 383 -41.06 38.44 40.68
C ILE A 383 -41.32 37.95 39.26
N GLN A 384 -42.34 38.47 38.57
CA GLN A 384 -42.63 38.11 37.18
C GLN A 384 -41.50 38.54 36.23
N ARG A 385 -40.91 39.72 36.40
CA ARG A 385 -39.76 40.16 35.61
C ARG A 385 -38.52 39.30 35.84
N GLU A 386 -38.13 39.06 37.08
CA GLU A 386 -37.00 38.18 37.42
C GLU A 386 -37.25 36.75 36.92
N ARG A 387 -38.48 36.25 37.04
CA ARG A 387 -38.88 34.94 36.49
C ARG A 387 -38.69 34.89 34.97
N LEU A 388 -39.11 35.92 34.24
CA LEU A 388 -38.93 35.98 32.79
C LEU A 388 -37.45 36.09 32.41
N GLU A 389 -36.65 36.89 33.11
CA GLU A 389 -35.20 36.97 32.90
C GLU A 389 -34.50 35.63 33.13
N MET A 390 -34.83 34.91 34.21
CA MET A 390 -34.30 33.57 34.46
C MET A 390 -34.68 32.57 33.36
N LEU A 391 -35.92 32.65 32.85
CA LEU A 391 -36.34 31.80 31.73
C LEU A 391 -35.60 32.17 30.43
N ASP A 392 -35.35 33.45 30.18
CA ASP A 392 -34.66 33.95 28.98
C ASP A 392 -33.19 33.50 28.95
N THR A 393 -32.50 33.49 30.10
CA THR A 393 -31.11 32.95 30.19
C THR A 393 -30.99 31.46 29.84
N HIS A 394 -32.10 30.73 29.84
CA HIS A 394 -32.17 29.31 29.55
C HIS A 394 -33.10 29.00 28.37
N ALA A 395 -33.36 29.98 27.50
CA ALA A 395 -34.33 29.91 26.39
C ALA A 395 -34.19 28.63 25.53
N ASP A 396 -32.96 28.21 25.22
CA ASP A 396 -32.65 27.04 24.38
C ASP A 396 -33.11 25.71 25.01
N THR A 397 -33.18 25.64 26.34
CA THR A 397 -33.56 24.44 27.08
C THR A 397 -35.06 24.37 27.38
N LEU A 398 -35.78 25.49 27.26
CA LEU A 398 -37.21 25.59 27.59
C LEU A 398 -38.10 24.66 26.75
N ALA A 399 -37.67 24.34 25.52
CA ALA A 399 -38.39 23.44 24.61
C ALA A 399 -38.47 21.98 25.12
N TYR A 400 -37.60 21.59 26.06
CA TYR A 400 -37.51 20.23 26.60
C TYR A 400 -38.20 20.07 27.97
N LEU A 401 -38.76 21.15 28.53
CA LEU A 401 -39.42 21.11 29.84
C LEU A 401 -40.82 20.48 29.77
N PRO A 402 -41.26 19.77 30.83
CA PRO A 402 -42.60 19.20 30.92
C PRO A 402 -43.72 20.24 30.83
N ASN A 403 -44.89 19.80 30.37
CA ASN A 403 -45.92 20.73 29.92
C ASN A 403 -46.50 21.66 31.01
N HIS A 404 -46.41 21.27 32.28
CA HIS A 404 -46.96 21.99 33.43
C HIS A 404 -46.00 23.03 34.03
N VAL A 405 -44.75 23.12 33.55
CA VAL A 405 -43.72 23.99 34.13
C VAL A 405 -43.81 25.43 33.61
N LEU A 406 -44.24 25.60 32.35
CA LEU A 406 -44.40 26.91 31.71
C LEU A 406 -45.89 27.25 31.57
N SER A 407 -46.27 28.46 31.98
CA SER A 407 -47.62 28.99 31.78
C SER A 407 -47.89 29.18 30.29
N LYS A 408 -49.18 29.23 29.91
CA LYS A 408 -49.59 29.47 28.52
C LYS A 408 -49.00 30.76 27.96
N ALA A 409 -48.95 31.82 28.76
CA ALA A 409 -48.36 33.10 28.39
C ALA A 409 -46.84 33.01 28.14
N ASP A 410 -46.10 32.23 28.93
CA ASP A 410 -44.65 32.09 28.77
C ASP A 410 -44.30 31.35 27.47
N ARG A 411 -45.11 30.35 27.10
CA ARG A 411 -44.91 29.60 25.86
C ARG A 411 -45.09 30.46 24.61
N GLU A 412 -46.05 31.38 24.66
CA GLU A 412 -46.27 32.37 23.60
C GLU A 412 -45.11 33.38 23.55
N HIS A 413 -44.65 33.86 24.72
CA HIS A 413 -43.54 34.81 24.81
C HIS A 413 -42.22 34.27 24.23
N PHE A 414 -41.89 33.00 24.48
CA PHE A 414 -40.65 32.37 24.00
C PHE A 414 -40.81 31.55 22.71
N GLY A 415 -41.98 31.60 22.04
CA GLY A 415 -42.21 30.93 20.75
C GLY A 415 -42.15 29.39 20.78
N ILE A 416 -42.38 28.77 21.94
CA ILE A 416 -42.25 27.32 22.13
C ILE A 416 -43.49 26.62 21.56
N LYS A 417 -43.36 26.01 20.38
CA LYS A 417 -44.43 25.20 19.76
C LYS A 417 -44.68 23.94 20.60
N GLY A 418 -45.74 23.93 21.39
CA GLY A 418 -46.12 22.77 22.19
C GLY A 418 -46.33 21.54 21.30
N LYS A 419 -45.49 20.51 21.48
CA LYS A 419 -45.82 19.17 21.01
C LYS A 419 -47.10 18.73 21.75
N ARG A 420 -48.20 18.57 21.01
CA ARG A 420 -49.39 17.87 21.50
C ARG A 420 -48.97 16.43 21.77
N LEU A 421 -48.70 16.10 23.02
CA LEU A 421 -48.77 14.71 23.48
C LEU A 421 -50.24 14.46 23.81
N ASN A 422 -50.95 13.92 22.81
CA ASN A 422 -52.08 13.04 23.10
C ASN A 422 -51.51 11.87 23.89
N GLY A 423 -52.02 11.69 25.09
CA GLY A 423 -51.75 10.56 25.96
C GLY A 423 -52.92 10.50 26.92
N ASP A 424 -54.00 9.88 26.45
CA ASP A 424 -55.07 9.36 27.29
C ASP A 424 -54.47 8.51 28.41
N VAL A 425 -54.82 8.83 29.65
CA VAL A 425 -55.37 7.98 30.72
C VAL A 425 -55.77 8.89 31.87
#